data_AF-A0A6B9THU5-F1
#
_entry.id   AF-A0A6B9THU5-F1
#
_cell.length_a   1.000
_cell.length_b   1.000
_cell.length_c   1.000
_cell.angle_alpha   90.00
_cell.angle_beta   90.00
_cell.angle_gamma   90.00
#
_symmetry.space_group_name_H-M   'P 1'
#
loop_
_entity.id
_entity.type
_entity.pdbx_description
1 polymer ?
#
loop_
_entity_poly.entity_id
_entity_poly.type
_entity_poly.pdbx_seq_one_letter_code
_entity_poly.pdbx_strand_id
1 'polypeptide(L)'
;MDPLLLIGAITAGGVLIGGGVHFVPVGGAPAAMATATGVGTGTAMLAAGAGLTGLITAAAMTGQSPLMIMAAGAVGSMLMMGITMLVGNLIYVFGVGTVPVSAKVSVDPITGMEQEKYVTPGTEGHGLPTVCFVSGIIGGALGGIGGGLIYWALNEALRTLSYGAMGAAGVAAIFAVGIFFINAVIASYNIGGTIEGFHDPKFKRIGRGIVACLIASIVAGALSTLLVYGGVF
;
A
#
# COMPACT_ATOMS: atom_id res chain seq x y z
N MET A 1 6.06 22.29 -13.56
CA MET A 1 6.98 21.66 -12.59
C MET A 1 8.33 21.42 -13.27
N ASP A 2 9.45 21.42 -12.54
CA ASP A 2 10.74 20.98 -13.13
C ASP A 2 10.67 19.47 -13.44
N PRO A 3 11.04 19.02 -14.66
CA PRO A 3 11.18 17.60 -15.00
C PRO A 3 11.92 16.75 -13.97
N LEU A 4 13.02 17.26 -13.38
CA LEU A 4 13.79 16.52 -12.38
C LEU A 4 13.01 16.35 -11.07
N LEU A 5 12.25 17.37 -10.68
CA LEU A 5 11.39 17.31 -9.50
C LEU A 5 10.23 16.32 -9.71
N LEU A 6 9.66 16.27 -10.92
CA LEU A 6 8.62 15.30 -11.27
C LEU A 6 9.14 13.86 -11.15
N ILE A 7 10.31 13.57 -11.74
CA ILE A 7 10.95 12.25 -11.64
C ILE A 7 11.27 11.93 -10.17
N GLY A 8 11.81 12.89 -9.42
CA GLY A 8 12.13 12.73 -8.01
C GLY A 8 10.90 12.41 -7.15
N ALA A 9 9.80 13.13 -7.34
CA ALA A 9 8.55 12.91 -6.64
C ALA A 9 7.93 11.55 -6.98
N ILE A 10 7.94 11.16 -8.26
CA ILE A 10 7.46 9.84 -8.69
C ILE A 10 8.32 8.73 -8.09
N THR A 11 9.63 8.90 -8.09
CA THR A 11 10.58 7.93 -7.53
C THR A 11 10.37 7.76 -6.02
N ALA A 12 10.32 8.86 -5.27
CA ALA A 12 10.06 8.83 -3.84
C ALA A 12 8.69 8.20 -3.52
N GLY A 13 7.65 8.58 -4.28
CA GLY A 13 6.31 8.03 -4.11
C GLY A 13 6.25 6.53 -4.36
N GLY A 14 6.89 6.03 -5.41
CA GLY A 14 6.92 4.61 -5.72
C GLY A 14 7.74 3.79 -4.71
N VAL A 15 8.81 4.35 -4.14
CA VAL A 15 9.54 3.73 -3.03
C VAL A 15 8.65 3.62 -1.78
N LEU A 16 7.88 4.66 -1.45
CA LEU A 16 6.92 4.63 -0.35
C LEU A 16 5.83 3.58 -0.55
N ILE A 17 5.30 3.47 -1.77
CA ILE A 17 4.31 2.44 -2.14
C ILE A 17 4.91 1.04 -2.01
N GLY A 18 6.06 0.80 -2.63
CA GLY A 18 6.74 -0.49 -2.59
C GLY A 18 7.12 -0.90 -1.17
N GLY A 19 7.65 0.02 -0.37
CA GLY A 19 7.92 -0.18 1.05
C GLY A 19 6.65 -0.48 1.84
N GLY A 20 5.59 0.32 1.65
CA GLY A 20 4.31 0.16 2.32
C GLY A 20 3.67 -1.21 2.08
N VAL A 21 3.74 -1.74 0.86
CA VAL A 21 3.19 -3.07 0.52
C VAL A 21 3.79 -4.20 1.36
N HIS A 22 5.04 -4.08 1.82
CA HIS A 22 5.67 -5.09 2.69
C HIS A 22 5.09 -5.13 4.11
N PHE A 23 4.42 -4.06 4.53
CA PHE A 23 3.75 -4.01 5.82
C PHE A 23 2.32 -4.53 5.77
N VAL A 24 1.75 -4.71 4.58
CA VAL A 24 0.35 -5.10 4.41
C VAL A 24 0.20 -6.60 4.73
N PRO A 25 -0.62 -6.98 5.74
CA PRO A 25 -0.78 -8.36 6.15
C PRO A 25 -1.69 -9.12 5.17
N VAL A 26 -1.16 -10.15 4.54
CA VAL A 26 -1.86 -10.88 3.49
C VAL A 26 -1.63 -12.36 3.64
N GLY A 27 -2.71 -13.13 3.67
CA GLY A 27 -2.63 -14.57 3.84
C GLY A 27 -3.15 -15.37 2.66
N GLY A 28 -3.63 -14.74 1.58
CA GLY A 28 -4.05 -15.43 0.35
C GLY A 28 -5.09 -16.53 0.60
N ALA A 29 -4.97 -17.64 -0.14
CA ALA A 29 -5.84 -18.79 0.04
C ALA A 29 -5.80 -19.40 1.46
N PRO A 30 -4.62 -19.56 2.11
CA PRO A 30 -4.56 -20.02 3.50
C PRO A 30 -5.35 -19.14 4.49
N ALA A 31 -5.25 -17.81 4.40
CA ALA A 31 -6.07 -16.94 5.24
C ALA A 31 -7.56 -17.04 4.91
N ALA A 32 -7.94 -17.17 3.64
CA ALA A 32 -9.36 -17.37 3.28
C ALA A 32 -9.95 -18.63 3.93
N MET A 33 -9.14 -19.65 4.21
CA MET A 33 -9.51 -20.87 4.92
C MET A 33 -9.31 -20.78 6.44
N ALA A 34 -8.95 -19.61 6.98
CA ALA A 34 -8.58 -19.39 8.37
C ALA A 34 -7.44 -20.31 8.85
N THR A 35 -6.45 -20.56 7.99
CA THR A 35 -5.26 -21.39 8.28
C THR A 35 -3.94 -20.61 8.26
N ALA A 36 -4.01 -19.31 8.00
CA ALA A 36 -2.89 -18.38 8.14
C ALA A 36 -3.43 -17.01 8.56
N THR A 37 -2.55 -16.16 9.08
CA THR A 37 -2.90 -14.76 9.34
C THR A 37 -2.98 -13.92 8.06
N GLY A 38 -3.66 -12.78 8.18
CA GLY A 38 -3.80 -11.77 7.14
C GLY A 38 -5.15 -11.79 6.45
N VAL A 39 -5.34 -10.89 5.49
CA VAL A 39 -6.57 -10.85 4.71
C VAL A 39 -6.53 -11.93 3.62
N GLY A 40 -7.65 -12.64 3.43
CA GLY A 40 -7.83 -13.69 2.41
C GLY A 40 -7.92 -13.17 0.98
N THR A 41 -6.91 -12.43 0.53
CA THR A 41 -6.81 -11.86 -0.83
C THR A 41 -5.36 -11.80 -1.29
N GLY A 42 -5.10 -11.32 -2.51
CA GLY A 42 -3.75 -11.07 -3.02
C GLY A 42 -3.17 -9.75 -2.52
N THR A 43 -1.85 -9.71 -2.31
CA THR A 43 -1.11 -8.51 -1.86
C THR A 43 -1.31 -7.33 -2.79
N ALA A 44 -1.16 -7.54 -4.09
CA ALA A 44 -1.38 -6.49 -5.08
C ALA A 44 -2.82 -5.96 -5.07
N MET A 45 -3.83 -6.83 -4.87
CA MET A 45 -5.24 -6.42 -4.87
C MET A 45 -5.58 -5.61 -3.61
N LEU A 46 -5.13 -6.06 -2.44
CA LEU A 46 -5.36 -5.32 -1.19
C LEU A 46 -4.63 -3.98 -1.18
N ALA A 47 -3.36 -3.99 -1.60
CA ALA A 47 -2.56 -2.77 -1.71
C ALA A 47 -3.17 -1.80 -2.73
N ALA A 48 -3.64 -2.28 -3.88
CA ALA A 48 -4.32 -1.45 -4.87
C ALA A 48 -5.64 -0.88 -4.36
N GLY A 49 -6.45 -1.67 -3.64
CA GLY A 49 -7.68 -1.17 -3.01
C GLY A 49 -7.40 -0.02 -2.04
N ALA A 50 -6.43 -0.21 -1.14
CA ALA A 50 -6.01 0.84 -0.21
C ALA A 50 -5.43 2.06 -0.93
N GLY A 51 -4.59 1.83 -1.95
CA GLY A 51 -3.98 2.88 -2.77
C GLY A 51 -5.00 3.71 -3.55
N LEU A 52 -6.00 3.06 -4.17
CA LEU A 52 -7.08 3.73 -4.89
C LEU A 52 -7.93 4.60 -3.96
N THR A 53 -8.32 4.08 -2.80
CA THR A 53 -9.06 4.88 -1.80
C THR A 53 -8.24 6.07 -1.34
N GLY A 54 -6.94 5.90 -1.08
CA GLY A 54 -6.04 7.00 -0.75
C GLY A 54 -5.90 8.02 -1.88
N LEU A 55 -5.81 7.58 -3.15
CA LEU A 55 -5.73 8.49 -4.28
C LEU A 55 -7.02 9.31 -4.45
N ILE A 56 -8.19 8.72 -4.18
CA ILE A 56 -9.47 9.44 -4.21
C ILE A 56 -9.51 10.52 -3.10
N THR A 57 -9.07 10.20 -1.88
CA THR A 57 -9.03 11.19 -0.80
C THR A 57 -7.96 12.26 -1.04
N ALA A 58 -6.81 11.91 -1.63
CA ALA A 58 -5.79 12.85 -2.05
C ALA A 58 -6.33 13.80 -3.15
N ALA A 59 -7.03 13.27 -4.15
CA ALA A 59 -7.66 14.06 -5.20
C ALA A 59 -8.77 14.99 -4.67
N ALA A 60 -9.48 14.61 -3.62
CA ALA A 60 -10.44 15.49 -2.95
C ALA A 60 -9.77 16.73 -2.31
N MET A 61 -8.45 16.67 -2.05
CA MET A 61 -7.66 17.78 -1.51
C MET A 61 -6.88 18.55 -2.59
N THR A 62 -7.25 18.42 -3.85
CA THR A 62 -6.63 19.17 -4.96
C THR A 62 -6.64 20.66 -4.70
N GLY A 63 -5.49 21.31 -4.91
CA GLY A 63 -5.31 22.75 -4.67
C GLY A 63 -4.94 23.12 -3.24
N GLN A 64 -4.89 22.16 -2.32
CA GLN A 64 -4.31 22.33 -0.99
C GLN A 64 -2.78 22.14 -1.02
N SER A 65 -2.13 22.35 0.12
CA SER A 65 -0.69 22.12 0.25
C SER A 65 -0.33 20.64 -0.03
N PRO A 66 0.87 20.35 -0.55
CA PRO A 66 1.30 18.98 -0.85
C PRO A 66 1.23 18.07 0.38
N LEU A 67 1.54 18.61 1.56
CA LEU A 67 1.43 17.88 2.83
C LEU A 67 -0.02 17.45 3.13
N MET A 68 -1.00 18.32 2.89
CA MET A 68 -2.41 17.98 3.09
C MET A 68 -2.90 16.92 2.10
N ILE A 69 -2.45 16.98 0.84
CA ILE A 69 -2.78 15.98 -0.18
C ILE A 69 -2.22 14.61 0.21
N MET A 70 -0.94 14.56 0.61
CA MET A 70 -0.31 13.32 1.08
C MET A 70 -0.96 12.79 2.37
N ALA A 71 -1.29 13.66 3.32
CA ALA A 71 -1.95 13.28 4.57
C ALA A 71 -3.36 12.73 4.31
N ALA A 72 -4.14 13.35 3.42
CA ALA A 72 -5.44 12.85 3.02
C ALA A 72 -5.33 11.48 2.34
N GLY A 73 -4.31 11.30 1.48
CA GLY A 73 -4.01 9.99 0.89
C GLY A 73 -3.69 8.94 1.94
N ALA A 74 -2.83 9.26 2.90
CA ALA A 74 -2.48 8.39 4.02
C ALA A 74 -3.71 7.94 4.80
N VAL A 75 -4.56 8.89 5.22
CA VAL A 75 -5.76 8.61 6.01
C VAL A 75 -6.77 7.78 5.22
N GLY A 76 -6.98 8.09 3.94
CA GLY A 76 -7.86 7.30 3.07
C GLY A 76 -7.42 5.85 2.95
N SER A 77 -6.14 5.62 2.70
CA SER A 77 -5.56 4.26 2.63
C SER A 77 -5.58 3.55 3.98
N MET A 78 -5.28 4.25 5.08
CA MET A 78 -5.36 3.70 6.44
C MET A 78 -6.79 3.27 6.80
N LEU A 79 -7.79 4.08 6.47
CA LEU A 79 -9.20 3.76 6.73
C LEU A 79 -9.64 2.54 5.92
N MET A 80 -9.31 2.47 4.63
CA MET A 80 -9.60 1.30 3.81
C MET A 80 -8.97 0.04 4.42
N MET A 81 -7.69 0.11 4.77
CA MET A 81 -6.98 -1.02 5.36
C MET A 81 -7.57 -1.42 6.72
N GLY A 82 -7.78 -0.45 7.62
CA GLY A 82 -8.33 -0.69 8.94
C GLY A 82 -9.73 -1.30 8.91
N ILE A 83 -10.62 -0.78 8.05
CA ILE A 83 -11.97 -1.34 7.88
C ILE A 83 -11.88 -2.76 7.31
N THR A 84 -11.02 -2.99 6.31
CA THR A 84 -10.86 -4.32 5.70
C THR A 84 -10.38 -5.35 6.73
N MET A 85 -9.38 -5.00 7.54
CA MET A 85 -8.86 -5.87 8.58
C MET A 85 -9.86 -6.07 9.72
N LEU A 86 -10.62 -5.02 10.09
CA LEU A 86 -11.67 -5.12 11.11
C LEU A 86 -12.77 -6.09 10.68
N VAL A 87 -13.31 -5.92 9.47
CA VAL A 87 -14.33 -6.81 8.91
C VAL A 87 -13.79 -8.22 8.77
N GLY A 88 -12.53 -8.38 8.33
CA GLY A 88 -11.84 -9.67 8.32
C GLY A 88 -11.87 -10.34 9.69
N ASN A 89 -11.45 -9.63 10.74
CA ASN A 89 -11.47 -10.15 12.10
C ASN A 89 -12.88 -10.47 12.61
N LEU A 90 -13.89 -9.67 12.28
CA LEU A 90 -15.28 -10.00 12.63
C LEU A 90 -15.70 -11.34 12.01
N ILE A 91 -15.31 -11.60 10.77
CA ILE A 91 -15.59 -12.89 10.10
C ILE A 91 -14.79 -14.02 10.76
N TYR A 92 -13.50 -13.83 11.03
CA TYR A 92 -12.68 -14.88 11.67
C TYR A 92 -13.15 -15.25 13.08
N VAL A 93 -13.53 -14.24 13.87
CA VAL A 93 -13.96 -14.44 15.27
C VAL A 93 -15.39 -14.94 15.34
N PHE A 94 -16.35 -14.25 14.72
CA PHE A 94 -17.76 -14.56 14.87
C PHE A 94 -18.30 -15.52 13.80
N GLY A 95 -17.68 -15.56 12.61
CA GLY A 95 -18.07 -16.46 11.54
C GLY A 95 -17.39 -17.82 11.63
N VAL A 96 -16.07 -17.84 11.83
CA VAL A 96 -15.27 -19.08 11.87
C VAL A 96 -15.06 -19.60 13.29
N GLY A 97 -15.07 -18.73 14.30
CA GLY A 97 -14.78 -19.12 15.69
C GLY A 97 -13.30 -19.24 16.02
N THR A 98 -12.44 -18.55 15.26
CA THR A 98 -10.98 -18.55 15.47
C THR A 98 -10.53 -17.27 16.17
N VAL A 99 -9.56 -17.40 17.07
CA VAL A 99 -8.94 -16.24 17.73
C VAL A 99 -7.84 -15.68 16.81
N PRO A 100 -7.76 -14.35 16.58
CA PRO A 100 -6.71 -13.76 15.78
C PRO A 100 -5.35 -13.93 16.45
N VAL A 101 -4.48 -14.74 15.85
CA VAL A 101 -3.18 -15.10 16.44
C VAL A 101 -2.11 -15.32 15.39
N SER A 102 -0.87 -14.94 15.70
CA SER A 102 0.29 -15.14 14.83
C SER A 102 1.03 -16.43 15.17
N ALA A 103 1.45 -17.18 14.15
CA ALA A 103 2.35 -18.33 14.33
C ALA A 103 3.85 -17.96 14.15
N LYS A 104 4.15 -16.72 13.74
CA LYS A 104 5.52 -16.26 13.49
C LYS A 104 6.18 -15.60 14.70
N VAL A 105 5.39 -15.26 15.73
CA VAL A 105 5.88 -14.73 17.01
C VAL A 105 5.19 -15.44 18.16
N SER A 106 5.93 -15.79 19.22
CA SER A 106 5.36 -16.44 20.40
C SER A 106 4.61 -15.47 21.31
N VAL A 107 5.03 -14.20 21.34
CA VAL A 107 4.40 -13.11 22.08
C VAL A 107 4.20 -11.93 21.12
N ASP A 108 3.00 -11.38 21.08
CA ASP A 108 2.69 -10.23 20.23
C ASP A 108 3.48 -9.00 20.73
N PRO A 109 4.31 -8.37 19.88
CA PRO A 109 5.19 -7.28 20.29
C PRO A 109 4.46 -5.97 20.61
N ILE A 110 3.18 -5.84 20.24
CA ILE A 110 2.36 -4.66 20.53
C ILE A 110 1.61 -4.83 21.84
N THR A 111 1.05 -6.02 22.10
CA THR A 111 0.15 -6.26 23.24
C THR A 111 0.78 -7.04 24.38
N GLY A 112 1.89 -7.74 24.15
CA GLY A 112 2.52 -8.62 25.13
C GLY A 112 1.75 -9.91 25.39
N MET A 113 0.72 -10.23 24.59
CA MET A 113 -0.07 -11.44 24.76
C MET A 113 0.62 -12.65 24.12
N GLU A 114 0.60 -13.79 24.81
CA GLU A 114 1.08 -15.06 24.27
C GLU A 114 0.20 -15.54 23.12
N GLN A 115 0.83 -15.91 22.00
CA GLN A 115 0.17 -16.32 20.76
C GLN A 115 0.21 -17.83 20.57
N GLU A 116 1.36 -18.45 20.87
CA GLU A 116 1.67 -19.86 20.54
C GLU A 116 0.63 -20.86 21.08
N LYS A 117 0.09 -20.62 22.28
CA LYS A 117 -0.92 -21.48 22.92
C LYS A 117 -2.27 -21.54 22.20
N TYR A 118 -2.53 -20.57 21.33
CA TYR A 118 -3.80 -20.40 20.64
C TYR A 118 -3.69 -20.70 19.14
N VAL A 119 -2.50 -21.07 18.66
CA VAL A 119 -2.27 -21.51 17.27
C VAL A 119 -2.73 -22.96 17.12
N THR A 120 -3.53 -23.23 16.09
CA THR A 120 -4.00 -24.58 15.80
C THR A 120 -2.85 -25.39 15.20
N PRO A 121 -2.64 -26.66 15.60
CA PRO A 121 -1.59 -27.48 15.01
C PRO A 121 -1.72 -27.57 13.48
N GLY A 122 -0.64 -27.25 12.76
CA GLY A 122 -0.59 -27.28 11.30
C GLY A 122 -1.06 -25.99 10.61
N THR A 123 -1.42 -24.94 11.35
CA THR A 123 -1.75 -23.61 10.80
C THR A 123 -0.62 -22.62 11.00
N GLU A 124 -0.64 -21.55 10.21
CA GLU A 124 0.28 -20.42 10.30
C GLU A 124 -0.42 -19.21 10.94
N GLY A 125 -1.16 -19.49 12.01
CA GLY A 125 -1.99 -18.53 12.72
C GLY A 125 -3.37 -18.34 12.10
N HIS A 126 -4.13 -17.39 12.63
CA HIS A 126 -5.50 -17.11 12.21
C HIS A 126 -5.79 -15.61 12.26
N GLY A 127 -6.68 -15.15 11.39
CA GLY A 127 -7.15 -13.77 11.36
C GLY A 127 -6.06 -12.72 11.31
N LEU A 128 -6.31 -11.55 11.89
CA LEU A 128 -5.37 -10.43 11.91
C LEU A 128 -5.10 -10.03 13.37
N PRO A 129 -4.09 -10.63 14.04
CA PRO A 129 -3.69 -10.21 15.38
C PRO A 129 -3.21 -8.76 15.39
N THR A 130 -3.12 -8.16 16.57
CA THR A 130 -2.85 -6.72 16.73
C THR A 130 -1.58 -6.27 16.01
N VAL A 131 -0.51 -7.05 16.07
CA VAL A 131 0.74 -6.77 15.33
C VAL A 131 0.50 -6.66 13.81
N CYS A 132 -0.26 -7.58 13.22
CA CYS A 132 -0.62 -7.55 11.80
C CYS A 132 -1.47 -6.33 11.48
N PHE A 133 -2.43 -6.01 12.36
CA PHE A 133 -3.31 -4.86 12.20
C PHE A 133 -2.51 -3.55 12.18
N VAL A 134 -1.62 -3.35 13.15
CA VAL A 134 -0.75 -2.16 13.22
C VAL A 134 0.16 -2.08 12.01
N SER A 135 0.75 -3.21 11.60
CA SER A 135 1.56 -3.28 10.38
C SER A 135 0.75 -2.84 9.15
N GLY A 136 -0.46 -3.36 8.98
CA GLY A 136 -1.33 -3.00 7.86
C GLY A 136 -1.63 -1.51 7.81
N ILE A 137 -1.92 -0.88 8.95
CA ILE A 137 -2.14 0.56 9.05
C ILE A 137 -0.91 1.35 8.57
N ILE A 138 0.30 0.96 8.99
CA ILE A 138 1.56 1.59 8.54
C ILE A 138 1.72 1.41 7.02
N GLY A 139 1.47 0.21 6.50
CA GLY A 139 1.55 -0.07 5.07
C GLY A 139 0.56 0.76 4.25
N GLY A 140 -0.67 0.87 4.72
CA GLY A 140 -1.70 1.73 4.14
C GLY A 140 -1.27 3.20 4.14
N ALA A 141 -0.75 3.71 5.26
CA ALA A 141 -0.28 5.09 5.36
C ALA A 141 0.85 5.39 4.34
N LEU A 142 1.87 4.54 4.29
CA LEU A 142 3.01 4.70 3.37
C LEU A 142 2.57 4.64 1.90
N GLY A 143 1.70 3.68 1.56
CA GLY A 143 1.11 3.60 0.22
C GLY A 143 0.31 4.84 -0.15
N GLY A 144 -0.54 5.33 0.75
CA GLY A 144 -1.36 6.52 0.56
C GLY A 144 -0.53 7.80 0.39
N ILE A 145 0.52 7.98 1.21
CA ILE A 145 1.46 9.10 1.07
C ILE A 145 2.15 9.04 -0.30
N GLY A 146 2.67 7.86 -0.68
CA GLY A 146 3.37 7.68 -1.94
C GLY A 146 2.48 7.95 -3.15
N GLY A 147 1.24 7.44 -3.13
CA GLY A 147 0.23 7.71 -4.15
C GLY A 147 -0.13 9.20 -4.23
N GLY A 148 -0.38 9.84 -3.08
CA GLY A 148 -0.68 11.26 -2.99
C GLY A 148 0.45 12.16 -3.51
N LEU A 149 1.71 11.79 -3.25
CA LEU A 149 2.89 12.51 -3.76
C LEU A 149 2.98 12.44 -5.29
N ILE A 150 2.80 11.24 -5.87
CA ILE A 150 2.79 11.04 -7.32
C ILE A 150 1.66 11.85 -7.95
N TYR A 151 0.46 11.77 -7.37
CA TYR A 151 -0.71 12.51 -7.84
C TYR A 151 -0.47 14.02 -7.84
N TRP A 152 0.02 14.58 -6.74
CA TRP A 152 0.31 16.00 -6.62
C TRP A 152 1.31 16.46 -7.69
N ALA A 153 2.41 15.72 -7.86
CA ALA A 153 3.46 16.08 -8.81
C ALA A 153 2.96 16.07 -10.25
N LEU A 154 2.19 15.04 -10.63
CA LEU A 154 1.59 14.94 -11.96
C LEU A 154 0.56 16.05 -12.18
N ASN A 155 -0.30 16.34 -11.21
CA ASN A 155 -1.32 17.37 -11.33
C ASN A 155 -0.69 18.75 -11.51
N GLU A 156 0.32 19.10 -10.72
CA GLU A 156 1.05 20.37 -10.88
C GLU A 156 1.82 20.45 -12.21
N ALA A 157 2.35 19.34 -12.72
CA ALA A 157 2.96 19.33 -14.04
C ALA A 157 1.92 19.53 -15.16
N LEU A 158 0.79 18.84 -15.10
CA LEU A 158 -0.27 18.88 -16.11
C LEU A 158 -1.05 20.20 -16.11
N ARG A 159 -1.19 20.87 -14.97
CA ARG A 159 -1.82 22.21 -14.89
C ARG A 159 -1.06 23.30 -15.65
N THR A 160 0.23 23.07 -15.94
CA THR A 160 1.01 23.98 -16.78
C THR A 160 0.74 23.82 -18.28
N LEU A 161 0.00 22.79 -18.66
CA LEU A 161 -0.50 22.55 -20.02
C LEU A 161 -1.94 23.05 -20.15
N SER A 162 -2.45 23.24 -21.38
CA SER A 162 -3.85 23.68 -21.65
C SER A 162 -4.95 22.71 -21.21
N TYR A 163 -4.62 21.69 -20.41
CA TYR A 163 -5.60 20.86 -19.71
C TYR A 163 -6.27 21.71 -18.63
N GLY A 164 -7.55 22.03 -18.81
CA GLY A 164 -8.35 22.66 -17.75
C GLY A 164 -8.24 21.88 -16.43
N ALA A 165 -8.45 22.55 -15.30
CA ALA A 165 -8.16 22.01 -13.96
C ALA A 165 -8.74 20.61 -13.69
N MET A 166 -9.95 20.32 -14.19
CA MET A 166 -10.56 18.98 -14.05
C MET A 166 -9.87 17.92 -14.91
N GLY A 167 -9.41 18.29 -16.11
CA GLY A 167 -8.69 17.38 -17.00
C GLY A 167 -7.33 17.00 -16.46
N ALA A 168 -6.58 17.97 -15.91
CA ALA A 168 -5.28 17.74 -15.29
C ALA A 168 -5.41 16.77 -14.09
N ALA A 169 -6.39 16.99 -13.21
CA ALA A 169 -6.63 16.13 -12.06
C ALA A 169 -7.01 14.69 -12.47
N GLY A 170 -7.86 14.53 -13.50
CA GLY A 170 -8.26 13.22 -14.00
C GLY A 170 -7.09 12.42 -14.59
N VAL A 171 -6.29 13.05 -15.45
CA VAL A 171 -5.11 12.40 -16.06
C VAL A 171 -4.05 12.08 -15.00
N ALA A 172 -3.80 13.00 -14.07
CA ALA A 172 -2.89 12.78 -12.95
C ALA A 172 -3.32 11.58 -12.09
N ALA A 173 -4.61 11.44 -11.80
CA ALA A 173 -5.13 10.32 -11.04
C ALA A 173 -4.92 8.98 -11.76
N ILE A 174 -5.22 8.90 -13.05
CA ILE A 174 -5.03 7.66 -13.84
C ILE A 174 -3.56 7.25 -13.87
N PHE A 175 -2.66 8.21 -14.10
CA PHE A 175 -1.22 7.94 -14.09
C PHE A 175 -0.71 7.52 -12.71
N ALA A 176 -1.16 8.20 -11.65
CA ALA A 176 -0.79 7.86 -10.29
C ALA A 176 -1.23 6.43 -9.92
N VAL A 177 -2.44 6.04 -10.32
CA VAL A 177 -2.94 4.66 -10.16
C VAL A 177 -2.06 3.67 -10.92
N GLY A 178 -1.71 3.95 -12.18
CA GLY A 178 -0.84 3.07 -12.97
C GLY A 178 0.53 2.85 -12.32
N ILE A 179 1.18 3.93 -11.88
CA ILE A 179 2.46 3.89 -11.18
C ILE A 179 2.33 3.15 -9.84
N PHE A 180 1.22 3.33 -9.14
CA PHE A 180 0.92 2.61 -7.92
C PHE A 180 0.87 1.10 -8.17
N PHE A 181 0.13 0.66 -9.18
CA PHE A 181 0.03 -0.76 -9.54
C PHE A 181 1.38 -1.36 -9.89
N ILE A 182 2.21 -0.67 -10.67
CA ILE A 182 3.56 -1.15 -11.03
C ILE A 182 4.36 -1.45 -9.76
N ASN A 183 4.43 -0.49 -8.83
CA ASN A 183 5.20 -0.66 -7.60
C ASN A 183 4.59 -1.70 -6.65
N ALA A 184 3.26 -1.71 -6.51
CA ALA A 184 2.56 -2.69 -5.68
C ALA A 184 2.77 -4.12 -6.16
N VAL A 185 2.74 -4.35 -7.48
CA VAL A 185 2.98 -5.67 -8.09
C VAL A 185 4.43 -6.12 -7.89
N ILE A 186 5.40 -5.24 -8.14
CA ILE A 186 6.82 -5.54 -7.93
C ILE A 186 7.09 -5.92 -6.47
N ALA A 187 6.60 -5.13 -5.51
CA ALA A 187 6.74 -5.42 -4.10
C ALA A 187 6.05 -6.73 -3.69
N SER A 188 4.86 -6.99 -4.24
CA SER A 188 4.10 -8.23 -3.99
C SER A 188 4.86 -9.49 -4.43
N TYR A 189 5.49 -9.45 -5.60
CA TYR A 189 6.32 -10.57 -6.09
C TYR A 189 7.59 -10.76 -5.27
N ASN A 190 8.17 -9.68 -4.72
CA ASN A 190 9.34 -9.77 -3.85
C ASN A 190 9.03 -10.49 -2.51
N ILE A 191 7.82 -10.30 -1.96
CA ILE A 191 7.38 -10.94 -0.71
C ILE A 191 7.26 -12.45 -0.88
N GLY A 192 6.55 -12.91 -1.93
CA GLY A 192 6.40 -14.34 -2.23
C GLY A 192 5.48 -15.09 -1.26
N GLY A 193 4.17 -14.88 -1.39
CA GLY A 193 3.14 -15.57 -0.62
C GLY A 193 2.66 -14.78 0.59
N THR A 194 2.28 -15.48 1.66
CA THR A 194 1.70 -14.89 2.87
C THR A 194 2.72 -14.05 3.64
N ILE A 195 2.30 -12.93 4.22
CA ILE A 195 3.13 -12.08 5.08
C ILE A 195 2.28 -11.52 6.22
N GLU A 196 2.80 -11.58 7.44
CA GLU A 196 2.09 -11.09 8.62
C GLU A 196 2.34 -9.59 8.91
N GLY A 197 3.35 -9.00 8.26
CA GLY A 197 3.75 -7.61 8.46
C GLY A 197 5.23 -7.49 8.83
N PHE A 198 5.56 -6.45 9.60
CA PHE A 198 6.95 -6.07 9.88
C PHE A 198 7.76 -7.09 10.70
N HIS A 199 7.11 -7.98 11.44
CA HIS A 199 7.78 -9.03 12.22
C HIS A 199 8.04 -10.30 11.40
N ASP A 200 7.44 -10.43 10.22
CA ASP A 200 7.59 -11.61 9.39
C ASP A 200 9.04 -11.74 8.87
N PRO A 201 9.67 -12.93 8.89
CA PRO A 201 10.99 -13.13 8.32
C PRO A 201 11.14 -12.66 6.85
N LYS A 202 10.05 -12.68 6.07
CA LYS A 202 10.00 -12.18 4.69
C LYS A 202 10.19 -10.67 4.60
N PHE A 203 9.95 -9.92 5.67
CA PHE A 203 10.21 -8.49 5.74
C PHE A 203 11.69 -8.15 5.51
N LYS A 204 12.62 -9.07 5.78
CA LYS A 204 14.06 -8.92 5.44
C LYS A 204 14.32 -8.70 3.94
N ARG A 205 13.35 -9.03 3.07
CA ARG A 205 13.44 -8.80 1.62
C ARG A 205 13.08 -7.36 1.21
N ILE A 206 12.59 -6.52 2.14
CA ILE A 206 12.13 -5.16 1.83
C ILE A 206 13.18 -4.33 1.09
N GLY A 207 14.46 -4.46 1.43
CA GLY A 207 15.54 -3.74 0.74
C GLY A 207 15.59 -4.03 -0.76
N ARG A 208 15.44 -5.30 -1.16
CA ARG A 208 15.39 -5.69 -2.58
C ARG A 208 14.14 -5.14 -3.26
N GLY A 209 13.01 -5.17 -2.57
CA GLY A 209 11.74 -4.59 -3.05
C GLY A 209 11.84 -3.08 -3.27
N ILE A 210 12.44 -2.36 -2.33
CA ILE A 210 12.68 -0.90 -2.41
C ILE A 210 13.56 -0.57 -3.61
N VAL A 211 14.66 -1.29 -3.82
CA VAL A 211 15.55 -1.05 -4.96
C VAL A 211 14.83 -1.31 -6.28
N ALA A 212 14.04 -2.38 -6.37
CA ALA A 212 13.26 -2.67 -7.58
C ALA A 212 12.20 -1.58 -7.86
N CYS A 213 11.50 -1.10 -6.82
CA CYS A 213 10.52 -0.01 -6.93
C CYS A 213 11.16 1.33 -7.27
N LEU A 214 12.38 1.59 -6.76
CA LEU A 214 13.17 2.76 -7.11
C LEU A 214 13.50 2.76 -8.61
N ILE A 215 14.03 1.66 -9.13
CA ILE A 215 14.37 1.54 -10.56
C ILE A 215 13.12 1.68 -11.42
N ALA A 216 12.04 0.97 -11.09
CA ALA A 216 10.79 1.03 -11.82
C ALA A 216 10.18 2.43 -11.83
N SER A 217 10.25 3.15 -10.71
CA SER A 217 9.71 4.50 -10.58
C SER A 217 10.56 5.56 -11.27
N ILE A 218 11.89 5.38 -11.37
CA ILE A 218 12.74 6.24 -12.22
C ILE A 218 12.31 6.09 -13.68
N VAL A 219 12.11 4.86 -14.16
CA VAL A 219 11.65 4.60 -15.53
C VAL A 219 10.26 5.19 -15.75
N ALA A 220 9.32 4.96 -14.81
CA ALA A 220 7.97 5.52 -14.90
C ALA A 220 7.97 7.05 -14.85
N GLY A 221 8.86 7.67 -14.07
CA GLY A 221 9.05 9.11 -14.00
C GLY A 221 9.59 9.69 -15.31
N ALA A 222 10.59 9.03 -15.91
CA ALA A 222 11.11 9.43 -17.22
C ALA A 222 10.03 9.35 -18.30
N LEU A 223 9.27 8.26 -18.35
CA LEU A 223 8.13 8.12 -19.27
C LEU A 223 7.04 9.18 -19.01
N SER A 224 6.69 9.43 -17.76
CA SER A 224 5.70 10.46 -17.39
C SER A 224 6.17 11.85 -17.84
N THR A 225 7.46 12.15 -17.68
CA THR A 225 8.06 13.41 -18.13
C THR A 225 8.00 13.55 -19.65
N LEU A 226 8.33 12.50 -20.39
CA LEU A 226 8.22 12.50 -21.85
C LEU A 226 6.78 12.68 -22.32
N LEU A 227 5.82 12.09 -21.63
CA LEU A 227 4.41 12.22 -21.98
C LEU A 227 3.89 13.64 -21.69
N VAL A 228 4.26 14.22 -20.55
CA VAL A 228 3.84 15.58 -20.15
C VAL A 228 4.53 16.67 -21.00
N TYR A 229 5.82 16.56 -21.27
CA TYR A 229 6.61 17.62 -21.93
C TYR A 229 6.93 17.34 -23.41
N GLY A 230 6.76 16.12 -23.89
CA GLY A 230 7.06 15.72 -25.27
C GLY A 230 5.96 15.99 -26.28
N GLY A 231 4.89 16.69 -25.90
CA GLY A 231 3.81 17.09 -26.81
C GLY A 231 2.82 15.98 -27.18
N VAL A 232 2.76 14.90 -26.38
CA VAL A 232 1.74 13.85 -26.52
C VAL A 232 0.37 14.33 -25.98
N PHE A 233 0.39 15.34 -25.11
CA PHE A 233 -0.76 15.98 -24.48
C PHE A 233 -0.84 17.45 -24.85
#